data_AF-A0A0G3M3U6-F1
#
_entry.id   AF-A0A0G3M3U6-F1
#
_cell.length_a   1.000
_cell.length_b   1.000
_cell.length_c   1.000
_cell.angle_alpha   90.00
_cell.angle_beta   90.00
_cell.angle_gamma   90.00
#
_symmetry.space_group_name_H-M   'P 1'
#
loop_
_entity.id
_entity.type
_entity.pdbx_description
1 polymer ?
#
loop_
_entity_poly.entity_id
_entity_poly.type
_entity_poly.pdbx_seq_one_letter_code
_entity_poly.pdbx_strand_id
1 'polypeptide(L)' 'MSIKTIKQLKEQGMKYTIIDGETYFLVEDVKKNEDYLIVDLTQVIHKNGIDIIHEKYIHELSDFDKMIKRTLKKED' A
#
# COMPACT_ATOMS: atom_id res chain seq x y z
N MET A 1 -11.29 -14.11 -7.26
CA MET A 1 -10.89 -14.20 -5.84
C MET A 1 -10.24 -12.88 -5.48
N SER A 2 -10.99 -11.97 -4.88
CA SER A 2 -10.48 -10.65 -4.49
C SER A 2 -10.74 -10.49 -2.99
N ILE A 3 -9.91 -9.71 -2.29
CA ILE A 3 -9.99 -9.43 -0.84
C ILE A 3 -9.24 -10.45 0.06
N LYS A 4 -7.96 -10.74 -0.22
CA LYS A 4 -7.03 -11.22 0.83
C LYS A 4 -6.21 -10.10 1.47
N THR A 5 -6.20 -8.90 0.89
CA THR A 5 -5.19 -7.87 1.17
C THR A 5 -5.47 -7.03 2.43
N ILE A 6 -6.70 -6.56 2.66
CA ILE A 6 -6.98 -5.63 3.79
C ILE A 6 -6.72 -6.28 5.15
N LYS A 7 -7.12 -7.55 5.32
CA LYS A 7 -6.94 -8.26 6.60
C LYS A 7 -5.47 -8.37 6.97
N GLN A 8 -4.62 -8.73 6.01
CA GLN A 8 -3.18 -8.82 6.25
C GLN A 8 -2.56 -7.45 6.53
N LEU A 9 -2.95 -6.41 5.80
CA LEU A 9 -2.47 -5.04 6.08
C LEU A 9 -2.86 -4.58 7.50
N LYS A 10 -4.08 -4.91 7.95
CA LYS A 10 -4.52 -4.66 9.33
C LYS A 10 -3.72 -5.46 10.35
N GLU A 11 -3.42 -6.72 10.07
CA GLU A 11 -2.59 -7.57 10.94
C GLU A 11 -1.13 -7.13 11.00
N GLN A 12 -0.62 -6.48 9.95
CA GLN A 12 0.71 -5.87 9.93
C GLN A 12 0.79 -4.55 10.72
N GLY A 13 -0.31 -4.14 11.37
CA GLY A 13 -0.35 -2.94 12.19
C GLY A 13 -0.42 -1.64 11.40
N MET A 14 -0.81 -1.69 10.11
CA MET A 14 -0.93 -0.48 9.32
C MET A 14 -2.03 0.45 9.84
N LYS A 15 -1.73 1.74 9.88
CA LYS A 15 -2.75 2.76 10.16
C LYS A 15 -3.71 2.90 8.98
N TYR A 16 -4.99 2.67 9.26
CA TYR A 16 -6.09 2.88 8.33
C TYR A 16 -7.19 3.73 8.97
N THR A 17 -7.99 4.36 8.12
CA THR A 17 -9.20 5.09 8.46
C THR A 17 -10.34 4.61 7.58
N ILE A 18 -11.57 4.78 8.06
CA ILE A 18 -12.77 4.43 7.30
C ILE A 18 -13.51 5.73 7.01
N ILE A 19 -13.70 6.03 5.73
CA ILE A 19 -14.40 7.25 5.26
C ILE A 19 -15.51 6.76 4.34
N ASP A 20 -16.76 7.16 4.61
CA ASP A 20 -17.93 6.76 3.81
C ASP A 20 -18.07 5.22 3.63
N GLY A 21 -17.60 4.45 4.62
CA GLY A 21 -17.65 2.98 4.59
C GLY A 21 -16.52 2.32 3.78
N GLU A 22 -15.64 3.10 3.18
CA GLU A 22 -14.47 2.66 2.44
C GLU A 22 -13.19 2.74 3.29
N THR A 23 -12.26 1.79 3.12
CA THR A 23 -11.00 1.77 3.86
C THR A 23 -9.93 2.58 3.14
N TYR A 24 -9.32 3.50 3.87
CA TYR A 24 -8.20 4.29 3.41
C TYR A 24 -6.99 4.02 4.32
N PHE A 25 -5.81 3.92 3.73
CA PHE A 25 -4.56 3.73 4.46
C PHE A 25 -3.71 5.00 4.39
N LEU A 26 -2.94 5.27 5.45
CA LEU A 26 -1.98 6.37 5.43
C LEU A 26 -0.82 6.04 4.49
N VAL A 27 -0.53 6.91 3.54
CA VAL A 27 0.53 6.71 2.55
C VAL A 27 1.89 6.55 3.20
N GLU A 28 2.18 7.27 4.28
CA GLU A 28 3.43 7.11 5.04
C GLU A 28 3.63 5.69 5.57
N ASP A 29 2.54 5.07 6.04
CA ASP A 29 2.56 3.72 6.60
C ASP A 29 2.68 2.68 5.49
N VAL A 30 2.04 2.93 4.35
CA VAL A 30 2.18 2.09 3.15
C VAL A 30 3.60 2.16 2.59
N LYS A 31 4.21 3.34 2.56
CA LYS A 31 5.63 3.53 2.18
C LYS A 31 6.59 2.75 3.08
N LYS A 32 6.32 2.64 4.38
CA LYS A 32 7.13 1.78 5.27
C LYS A 32 7.11 0.29 4.89
N ASN A 33 6.07 -0.13 4.18
CA ASN A 33 5.88 -1.51 3.71
C ASN A 33 6.01 -1.62 2.18
N GLU A 34 6.66 -0.65 1.53
CA GLU A 34 6.84 -0.59 0.08
C GLU A 34 7.61 -1.79 -0.50
N ASP A 35 8.33 -2.55 0.33
CA ASP A 35 9.04 -3.77 -0.08
C ASP A 35 8.09 -4.90 -0.49
N TYR A 36 6.81 -4.82 -0.08
CA TYR A 36 5.79 -5.82 -0.39
C TYR A 36 4.58 -5.24 -1.13
N LEU A 37 4.50 -3.92 -1.30
CA LEU A 37 3.31 -3.24 -1.82
C LEU A 37 3.63 -2.32 -2.99
N ILE A 38 2.80 -2.38 -4.03
CA ILE A 38 2.69 -1.38 -5.09
C ILE A 38 1.54 -0.45 -4.74
N VAL A 39 1.78 0.84 -4.84
CA VAL A 39 0.81 1.90 -4.53
C VAL A 39 0.69 2.80 -5.73
N ASP A 40 -0.53 3.05 -6.18
CA ASP A 40 -0.75 4.06 -7.21
C ASP A 40 -0.74 5.46 -6.60
N LEU A 41 0.43 6.10 -6.62
CA LEU A 41 0.62 7.43 -6.05
C LEU A 41 -0.22 8.51 -6.73
N THR A 42 -0.76 8.26 -7.93
CA THR A 42 -1.64 9.22 -8.63
C THR A 42 -3.03 9.30 -8.01
N GLN A 43 -3.41 8.28 -7.23
CA GLN A 43 -4.70 8.17 -6.57
C GLN A 43 -4.64 8.56 -5.08
N VAL A 44 -3.53 9.17 -4.65
CA VAL A 44 -3.36 9.66 -3.28
C VAL A 44 -4.26 10.87 -3.06
N ILE A 45 -5.00 10.83 -1.96
CA ILE A 45 -5.90 11.89 -1.52
C ILE A 45 -5.22 12.64 -0.38
N HIS A 46 -5.02 13.95 -0.58
CA HIS A 46 -4.52 14.85 0.45
C HIS A 46 -5.70 15.41 1.24
N LYS A 47 -5.86 14.98 2.50
CA LYS A 47 -6.98 15.43 3.35
C LYS A 47 -6.46 15.87 4.72
N ASN A 48 -6.74 17.12 5.11
CA ASN A 48 -6.29 17.71 6.38
C ASN A 48 -4.77 17.62 6.62
N GLY A 49 -3.97 17.75 5.55
CA GLY A 49 -2.51 17.63 5.63
C GLY A 49 -2.00 16.20 5.82
N ILE A 50 -2.87 15.19 5.66
CA ILE A 50 -2.52 13.77 5.71
C ILE A 50 -2.76 13.16 4.34
N ASP A 51 -1.77 12.40 3.88
CA ASP A 51 -1.85 11.64 2.64
C ASP A 51 -2.48 10.29 2.91
N ILE A 52 -3.66 10.07 2.35
CA ILE A 52 -4.38 8.80 2.45
C ILE A 52 -4.63 8.23 1.06
N ILE A 53 -4.66 6.91 0.97
CA ILE A 53 -4.96 6.22 -0.28
C ILE A 53 -5.99 5.13 -0.05
N HIS A 54 -6.94 5.01 -0.97
CA HIS A 54 -7.96 4.00 -0.91
C HIS A 54 -7.33 2.60 -1.09
N GLU A 55 -7.79 1.62 -0.31
CA GLU A 55 -7.30 0.24 -0.32
C GLU A 55 -7.23 -0.40 -1.72
N LYS A 56 -8.20 -0.09 -2.59
CA LYS A 56 -8.29 -0.56 -3.99
C LYS A 56 -7.09 -0.20 -4.87
N TYR A 57 -6.31 0.82 -4.48
CA TYR A 57 -5.11 1.27 -5.19
C TYR A 57 -3.82 0.80 -4.53
N ILE A 58 -3.94 -0.08 -3.53
CA ILE A 58 -2.83 -0.76 -2.87
C ILE A 58 -2.85 -2.21 -3.35
N HIS A 59 -1.78 -2.61 -4.01
CA HIS A 59 -1.61 -3.95 -4.54
C HIS A 59 -0.39 -4.61 -3.90
N GLU A 60 -0.44 -5.92 -3.70
CA GLU A 60 0.76 -6.65 -3.27
C GLU A 60 1.69 -6.83 -4.47
N LEU A 61 2.99 -6.65 -4.26
CA LEU A 61 4.02 -7.03 -5.22
C LEU A 61 3.91 -8.53 -5.48
N SER A 62 3.73 -8.93 -6.73
CA SER A 62 3.83 -10.35 -7.08
C SER A 62 5.26 -10.83 -6.91
N ASP A 63 5.48 -12.14 -6.86
CA ASP A 63 6.82 -12.73 -6.81
C ASP A 63 7.73 -12.21 -7.94
N PHE A 64 7.14 -11.94 -9.11
CA PHE A 64 7.82 -11.31 -10.23
C PHE A 64 8.30 -9.90 -9.89
N ASP A 65 7.43 -9.03 -9.37
CA ASP A 65 7.81 -7.67 -8.99
C ASP A 65 8.84 -7.65 -7.86
N LYS A 66 8.73 -8.56 -6.88
CA LYS A 66 9.74 -8.75 -5.81
C LYS A 66 11.10 -9.13 -6.40
N MET A 67 11.11 -10.00 -7.41
CA MET A 67 12.33 -10.43 -8.10
C MET A 67 12.96 -9.27 -8.88
N ILE A 68 12.16 -8.47 -9.61
CA ILE A 68 12.63 -7.28 -10.32
C ILE A 68 13.18 -6.23 -9.35
N LYS A 69 12.47 -5.94 -8.25
CA LYS A 69 12.91 -4.97 -7.23
C LYS A 69 14.25 -5.39 -6.60
N ARG A 70 14.44 -6.68 -6.32
CA ARG A 70 15.71 -7.24 -5.81
C ARG A 70 16.85 -7.16 -6.82
N THR A 71 16.57 -7.38 -8.11
CA THR A 71 17.56 -7.28 -9.17
C THR A 71 17.99 -5.83 -9.41
N LEU A 72 17.04 -4.89 -9.40
CA LEU A 72 17.30 -3.45 -9.57
C LEU A 72 18.02 -2.82 -8.37
N LYS A 73 17.78 -3.31 -7.14
CA LYS A 73 18.51 -2.86 -5.93
C LYS A 73 19.97 -3.36 -5.86
N LYS A 74 20.41 -4.19 -6.81
CA LYS A 74 21.71 -4.89 -6.75
C LYS A 74 22.84 -4.20 -7.52
N GLU A 75 22.63 -2.98 -8.00
CA GLU A 75 23.68 -2.14 -8.59
C GLU A 75 24.07 -1.04 -7.58
N ASP A 76 24.80 -1.43 -6.54
CA ASP A 76 25.69 -0.56 -5.76
C ASP A 76 26.97 -1.35 -5.41
#